data_AF-A0A942HJ66-F1
#
_entry.id   AF-A0A942HJ66-F1
#
_cell.length_a   1.000
_cell.length_b   1.000
_cell.length_c   1.000
_cell.angle_alpha   90.00
_cell.angle_beta   90.00
_cell.angle_gamma   90.00
#
_symmetry.space_group_name_H-M   'P 1'
#
loop_
_entity.id
_entity.type
_entity.pdbx_description
1 polymer ?
#
loop_
_entity_poly.entity_id
_entity_poly.type
_entity_poly.pdbx_seq_one_letter_code
_entity_poly.pdbx_strand_id
1 'polypeptide(L)'
;MKSANKFAVRSKWLLSLLCFLLAALPARSQVRVWEGVLKLPVYEEGAPDPNPPFDQLATTRFNYPYTLRNEITGERREHELRAIYLENEYLKCSILPDIGGHVYTCIDKISGQPMFYANPSIKKARIGYRGAWAAFGIEFNFPVSHNWMSMSPVDFSYAKHDDGSASVTVGNIDRVYGMEWSVELILRRGSTILEQRVRLSNRSDVRQRFYWWSNAAVRAWD
;
A
#
# COMPACT_ATOMS: atom_id res chain seq x y z
N MET A 1 55.20 58.51 38.99
CA MET A 1 55.92 57.35 38.41
C MET A 1 55.34 56.08 39.02
N LYS A 2 54.39 55.43 38.32
CA LYS A 2 54.17 53.96 38.24
C LYS A 2 52.80 53.70 37.59
N SER A 3 52.89 53.06 36.44
CA SER A 3 51.86 52.52 35.56
C SER A 3 51.59 51.05 35.94
N ALA A 4 50.58 50.44 35.30
CA ALA A 4 50.18 49.02 35.27
C ALA A 4 49.14 48.62 36.35
N ASN A 5 48.07 47.86 36.08
CA ASN A 5 47.69 47.04 34.93
C ASN A 5 46.14 46.88 34.94
N LYS A 6 45.47 47.25 33.85
CA LYS A 6 44.13 46.74 33.52
C LYS A 6 44.32 45.79 32.36
N PHE A 7 44.09 44.49 32.52
CA PHE A 7 43.67 43.55 31.45
C PHE A 7 43.63 42.13 32.01
N ALA A 8 42.45 41.64 32.40
CA ALA A 8 42.19 40.20 32.55
C ALA A 8 40.67 39.91 32.63
N VAL A 9 39.88 40.27 31.62
CA VAL A 9 38.53 39.72 31.44
C VAL A 9 38.26 39.49 29.96
N ARG A 10 38.90 38.48 29.36
CA ARG A 10 38.53 37.97 28.03
C ARG A 10 38.87 36.49 27.90
N SER A 11 38.16 35.61 28.61
CA SER A 11 38.14 34.18 28.26
C SER A 11 36.98 33.43 28.94
N LYS A 12 35.74 33.85 28.68
CA LYS A 12 34.55 33.05 29.05
C LYS A 12 33.51 32.91 27.93
N TRP A 13 33.72 33.55 26.78
CA TRP A 13 32.75 33.57 25.67
C TRP A 13 33.11 32.64 24.50
N LEU A 14 34.26 31.95 24.55
CA LEU A 14 34.67 31.04 23.47
C LEU A 14 34.25 29.58 23.69
N LEU A 15 33.95 29.14 24.93
CA LEU A 15 33.45 27.78 25.16
C LEU A 15 31.94 27.63 24.94
N SER A 16 31.16 28.70 25.03
CA SER A 16 29.71 28.64 24.84
C SER A 16 29.28 28.58 23.37
N LEU A 17 30.14 28.98 22.42
CA LEU A 17 29.84 28.87 20.99
C LEU A 17 30.11 27.47 20.42
N LEU A 18 30.97 26.67 21.05
CA LEU A 18 31.27 25.31 20.57
C LEU A 18 30.18 24.28 20.93
N CYS A 19 29.40 24.53 21.99
CA CYS A 19 28.29 23.65 22.39
C CYS A 19 27.00 23.85 21.57
N PHE A 20 26.86 24.93 20.80
CA PHE A 20 25.68 25.16 19.95
C PHE A 20 25.81 24.59 18.53
N LEU A 21 27.01 24.16 18.11
CA LEU A 21 27.25 23.59 16.78
C LEU A 21 27.10 22.05 16.71
N LEU A 22 26.86 21.37 17.84
CA LEU A 22 26.70 19.92 17.90
C LEU A 22 25.23 19.44 18.01
N ALA A 23 24.26 20.34 18.00
CA ALA A 23 22.85 20.00 18.24
C ALA A 23 21.96 19.94 16.97
N ALA A 24 22.54 19.98 15.78
CA ALA A 24 21.80 19.79 14.52
C ALA A 24 22.35 18.59 13.73
N LEU A 25 22.45 17.43 14.39
CA LEU A 25 22.37 16.20 13.62
C LEU A 25 20.95 16.18 13.03
N PRO A 26 20.78 16.16 11.68
CA PRO A 26 19.45 15.97 11.12
C PRO A 26 18.90 14.70 11.77
N ALA A 27 17.75 14.82 12.43
CA ALA A 27 17.06 13.65 12.98
C ALA A 27 17.08 12.60 11.88
N ARG A 28 17.77 11.47 12.13
CA ARG A 28 17.86 10.39 11.15
C ARG A 28 16.42 10.05 10.81
N SER A 29 15.99 10.43 9.62
CA SER A 29 14.65 10.14 9.17
C SER A 29 14.46 8.64 9.30
N GLN A 30 13.46 8.26 10.09
CA GLN A 30 13.16 6.88 10.36
C GLN A 30 12.05 6.45 9.42
N VAL A 31 12.25 5.36 8.68
CA VAL A 31 11.15 4.71 7.99
C VAL A 31 10.24 4.06 9.03
N ARG A 32 8.95 4.34 8.95
CA ARG A 32 7.94 3.81 9.86
C ARG A 32 6.99 2.91 9.11
N VAL A 33 6.59 1.83 9.77
CA VAL A 33 5.51 0.96 9.34
C VAL A 33 4.63 0.64 10.55
N TRP A 34 3.31 0.71 10.37
CA TRP A 34 2.34 0.42 11.42
C TRP A 34 0.96 0.11 10.82
N GLU A 35 0.16 -0.65 11.57
CA GLU A 35 -1.25 -0.85 11.28
C GLU A 35 -2.11 0.26 11.90
N GLY A 36 -3.11 0.70 11.17
CA GLY A 36 -4.14 1.61 11.64
C GLY A 36 -5.46 1.37 10.92
N VAL A 37 -6.38 2.33 11.07
CA VAL A 37 -7.73 2.25 10.50
C VAL A 37 -7.94 3.41 9.54
N LEU A 38 -8.46 3.11 8.36
CA LEU A 38 -8.92 4.07 7.36
C LEU A 38 -10.44 3.99 7.24
N LYS A 39 -11.12 5.05 7.65
CA LYS A 39 -12.56 5.21 7.46
C LYS A 39 -12.84 5.63 6.03
N LEU A 40 -13.49 4.75 5.26
CA LEU A 40 -13.91 5.06 3.90
C LEU A 40 -15.39 4.75 3.68
N PRO A 41 -16.12 5.65 3.02
CA PRO A 41 -17.41 5.31 2.46
C PRO A 41 -17.26 4.29 1.34
N VAL A 42 -17.96 3.15 1.43
CA VAL A 42 -17.98 2.09 0.43
C VAL A 42 -19.40 1.89 -0.06
N TYR A 43 -19.56 1.68 -1.36
CA TYR A 43 -20.82 1.27 -1.95
C TYR A 43 -21.00 -0.24 -1.75
N GLU A 44 -22.13 -0.60 -1.15
CA GLU A 44 -22.43 -1.96 -0.73
C GLU A 44 -22.68 -2.88 -1.92
N GLU A 45 -22.54 -4.16 -1.63
CA GLU A 45 -22.95 -5.24 -2.52
C GLU A 45 -24.14 -5.95 -1.92
N GLY A 46 -24.96 -6.54 -2.79
CA GLY A 46 -25.93 -7.55 -2.38
C GLY A 46 -25.25 -8.87 -2.03
N ALA A 47 -26.06 -9.90 -1.82
CA ALA A 47 -25.54 -11.21 -1.49
C ALA A 47 -24.74 -11.78 -2.68
N PRO A 48 -23.64 -12.51 -2.45
CA PRO A 48 -22.99 -13.27 -3.51
C PRO A 48 -23.97 -14.30 -4.10
N ASP A 49 -23.83 -14.59 -5.40
CA ASP A 49 -24.64 -15.59 -6.11
C ASP A 49 -24.50 -16.95 -5.40
N PRO A 50 -25.62 -17.54 -4.91
CA PRO A 50 -25.57 -18.84 -4.24
C PRO A 50 -25.26 -20.00 -5.20
N ASN A 51 -25.42 -19.81 -6.51
CA ASN A 51 -25.17 -20.84 -7.50
C ASN A 51 -23.66 -20.89 -7.84
N PRO A 52 -22.99 -22.04 -7.68
CA PRO A 52 -21.58 -22.16 -8.01
C PRO A 52 -21.35 -21.92 -9.52
N PRO A 53 -20.40 -21.04 -9.90
CA PRO A 53 -20.09 -20.76 -11.30
C PRO A 53 -19.17 -21.86 -11.87
N PHE A 54 -19.72 -23.07 -12.05
CA PHE A 54 -18.97 -24.19 -12.61
C PHE A 54 -18.53 -23.91 -14.05
N ASP A 55 -17.28 -24.28 -14.35
CA ASP A 55 -16.64 -24.03 -15.65
C ASP A 55 -17.38 -24.69 -16.83
N GLN A 56 -18.16 -25.75 -16.60
CA GLN A 56 -19.02 -26.37 -17.62
C GLN A 56 -20.08 -25.40 -18.15
N LEU A 57 -20.41 -24.34 -17.40
CA LEU A 57 -21.39 -23.32 -17.73
C LEU A 57 -20.73 -22.00 -18.17
N ALA A 58 -19.39 -21.92 -18.20
CA ALA A 58 -18.65 -20.70 -18.51
C ALA A 58 -17.42 -21.00 -19.39
N THR A 59 -17.44 -20.52 -20.63
CA THR A 59 -16.37 -20.80 -21.61
C THR A 59 -15.19 -19.81 -21.56
N THR A 60 -15.34 -18.67 -20.87
CA THR A 60 -14.37 -17.56 -20.93
C THR A 60 -13.87 -17.06 -19.57
N ARG A 61 -14.62 -17.28 -18.48
CA ARG A 61 -14.27 -16.83 -17.13
C ARG A 61 -14.54 -17.94 -16.12
N PHE A 62 -13.47 -18.54 -15.62
CA PHE A 62 -13.50 -19.57 -14.59
C PHE A 62 -13.50 -18.90 -13.22
N ASN A 63 -14.49 -19.20 -12.39
CA ASN A 63 -14.64 -18.56 -11.09
C ASN A 63 -14.74 -19.54 -9.94
N TYR A 64 -15.08 -20.81 -10.19
CA TYR A 64 -15.12 -21.82 -9.14
C TYR A 64 -13.74 -21.95 -8.47
N PRO A 65 -13.64 -21.96 -7.13
CA PRO A 65 -14.73 -22.10 -6.14
C PRO A 65 -15.25 -20.78 -5.56
N TYR A 66 -14.93 -19.62 -6.15
CA TYR A 66 -15.42 -18.34 -5.69
C TYR A 66 -16.87 -18.07 -6.15
N THR A 67 -17.65 -17.45 -5.26
CA THR A 67 -18.97 -16.90 -5.60
C THR A 67 -18.85 -15.63 -6.43
N LEU A 68 -19.83 -15.42 -7.31
CA LEU A 68 -19.98 -14.17 -8.06
C LEU A 68 -20.60 -13.08 -7.17
N ARG A 69 -20.15 -11.86 -7.35
CA ARG A 69 -20.50 -10.65 -6.58
C ARG A 69 -21.00 -9.60 -7.58
N ASN A 70 -22.16 -9.90 -8.19
CA ASN A 70 -22.72 -9.14 -9.29
C ASN A 70 -23.77 -8.11 -8.84
N GLU A 71 -24.30 -8.23 -7.63
CA GLU A 71 -25.26 -7.29 -7.08
C GLU A 71 -24.53 -6.06 -6.53
N ILE A 72 -24.40 -5.02 -7.33
CA ILE A 72 -23.82 -3.74 -6.90
C ILE A 72 -24.98 -2.80 -6.56
N THR A 73 -24.99 -2.25 -5.34
CA THR A 73 -26.06 -1.38 -4.88
C THR A 73 -25.64 0.10 -4.92
N GLY A 74 -26.63 0.99 -4.84
CA GLY A 74 -26.40 2.43 -4.65
C GLY A 74 -26.22 2.82 -3.18
N GLU A 75 -26.31 1.85 -2.25
CA GLU A 75 -26.23 2.09 -0.82
C GLU A 75 -24.79 2.34 -0.41
N ARG A 76 -24.56 3.40 0.36
CA ARG A 76 -23.23 3.85 0.79
C ARG A 76 -23.15 3.82 2.31
N ARG A 77 -22.15 3.15 2.85
CA ARG A 77 -21.88 3.10 4.30
C ARG A 77 -20.42 3.40 4.60
N GLU A 78 -20.15 3.95 5.77
CA GLU A 78 -18.78 4.09 6.28
C GLU A 78 -18.28 2.72 6.74
N HIS A 79 -17.08 2.34 6.28
CA HIS A 79 -16.36 1.16 6.72
C HIS A 79 -15.06 1.58 7.39
N GLU A 80 -14.71 0.87 8.46
CA GLU A 80 -13.40 0.94 9.10
C GLU A 80 -12.50 -0.13 8.50
N LEU A 81 -11.69 0.25 7.51
CA LEU A 81 -10.78 -0.66 6.82
C LEU A 81 -9.43 -0.67 7.52
N ARG A 82 -8.81 -1.84 7.66
CA ARG A 82 -7.42 -1.93 8.08
C ARG A 82 -6.53 -1.28 7.02
N ALA A 83 -5.59 -0.47 7.49
CA ALA A 83 -4.62 0.20 6.65
C ALA A 83 -3.22 0.01 7.23
N ILE A 84 -2.31 -0.54 6.43
CA ILE A 84 -0.90 -0.59 6.79
C ILE A 84 -0.23 0.62 6.19
N TYR A 85 0.31 1.48 7.05
CA TYR A 85 0.97 2.69 6.64
C TYR A 85 2.47 2.47 6.54
N LEU A 86 3.07 2.98 5.48
CA LEU A 86 4.51 2.95 5.23
C LEU A 86 4.97 4.38 4.93
N GLU A 87 5.88 4.93 5.75
CA GLU A 87 6.23 6.36 5.67
C GLU A 87 7.74 6.62 5.88
N ASN A 88 8.32 7.53 5.09
CA ASN A 88 9.67 8.11 5.29
C ASN A 88 9.65 9.66 5.19
N GLU A 89 10.76 10.31 4.84
CA GLU A 89 10.81 11.78 4.70
C GLU A 89 9.83 12.28 3.63
N TYR A 90 9.72 11.51 2.54
CA TYR A 90 9.20 11.95 1.26
C TYR A 90 7.87 11.33 0.92
N LEU A 91 7.61 10.10 1.36
CA LEU A 91 6.44 9.33 0.97
C LEU A 91 5.66 8.90 2.21
N LYS A 92 4.32 8.92 2.09
CA LYS A 92 3.40 8.26 3.02
C LYS A 92 2.39 7.44 2.24
N CYS A 93 2.57 6.13 2.22
CA CYS A 93 1.67 5.20 1.54
C CYS A 93 0.73 4.49 2.52
N SER A 94 -0.45 4.09 2.03
CA SER A 94 -1.42 3.28 2.76
C SER A 94 -1.82 2.07 1.94
N ILE A 95 -1.68 0.87 2.52
CA ILE A 95 -1.99 -0.41 1.89
C ILE A 95 -3.24 -0.99 2.57
N LEU A 96 -4.21 -1.46 1.79
CA LEU A 96 -5.49 -1.98 2.28
C LEU A 96 -5.58 -3.51 2.15
N PRO A 97 -5.16 -4.29 3.17
CA PRO A 97 -5.25 -5.75 3.13
C PRO A 97 -6.69 -6.27 3.02
N ASP A 98 -7.68 -5.52 3.51
CA ASP A 98 -9.09 -5.93 3.44
C ASP A 98 -9.68 -5.86 2.01
N ILE A 99 -9.00 -5.17 1.10
CA ILE A 99 -9.44 -4.96 -0.28
C ILE A 99 -8.26 -5.20 -1.21
N GLY A 100 -7.96 -6.48 -1.47
CA GLY A 100 -6.99 -6.96 -2.45
C GLY A 100 -5.53 -6.62 -2.15
N GLY A 101 -5.23 -6.04 -0.99
CA GLY A 101 -3.88 -5.55 -0.67
C GLY A 101 -3.49 -4.32 -1.48
N HIS A 102 -4.47 -3.56 -1.99
CA HIS A 102 -4.21 -2.40 -2.85
C HIS A 102 -3.36 -1.34 -2.14
N VAL A 103 -2.46 -0.69 -2.88
CA VAL A 103 -1.90 0.60 -2.44
C VAL A 103 -2.97 1.65 -2.67
N TYR A 104 -3.71 2.04 -1.64
CA TYR A 104 -4.82 2.99 -1.79
C TYR A 104 -4.36 4.41 -2.16
N THR A 105 -3.33 4.90 -1.47
CA THR A 105 -2.67 6.16 -1.81
C THR A 105 -1.19 6.09 -1.47
N CYS A 106 -0.40 6.94 -2.12
CA CYS A 106 0.90 7.33 -1.62
C CYS A 106 1.08 8.84 -1.81
N ILE A 107 1.26 9.55 -0.71
CA ILE A 107 1.39 11.02 -0.69
C ILE A 107 2.86 11.35 -0.88
N ASP A 108 3.16 12.14 -1.90
CA ASP A 108 4.42 12.86 -2.00
C ASP A 108 4.39 14.05 -1.04
N LYS A 109 5.21 13.98 0.01
CA LYS A 109 5.29 14.97 1.09
C LYS A 109 6.01 16.25 0.65
N ILE A 110 6.72 16.23 -0.49
CA ILE A 110 7.34 17.44 -1.06
C ILE A 110 6.25 18.34 -1.64
N SER A 111 5.36 17.78 -2.47
CA SER A 111 4.24 18.52 -3.07
C SER A 111 2.97 18.55 -2.22
N GLY A 112 2.85 17.64 -1.25
CA GLY A 112 1.63 17.41 -0.48
C GLY A 112 0.52 16.69 -1.26
N GLN A 113 0.81 16.15 -2.45
CA GLN A 113 -0.19 15.57 -3.35
C GLN A 113 -0.16 14.03 -3.34
N PRO A 114 -1.31 13.36 -3.51
CA PRO A 114 -1.35 11.92 -3.74
C PRO A 114 -0.87 11.57 -5.15
N MET A 115 -0.02 10.55 -5.26
CA MET A 115 0.47 10.01 -6.55
C MET A 115 -0.61 9.21 -7.28
N PHE A 116 -1.47 8.52 -6.54
CA PHE A 116 -2.50 7.62 -7.08
C PHE A 116 -3.90 8.17 -6.87
N TYR A 117 -4.83 7.70 -7.69
CA TYR A 117 -6.25 8.02 -7.58
C TYR A 117 -6.83 7.39 -6.30
N ALA A 118 -6.86 8.18 -5.24
CA ALA A 118 -7.46 7.85 -3.95
C ALA A 118 -8.88 8.43 -3.89
N ASN A 119 -9.86 7.67 -4.39
CA ASN A 119 -11.25 8.12 -4.47
C ASN A 119 -11.84 8.32 -3.06
N PRO A 120 -12.47 9.47 -2.74
CA PRO A 120 -13.09 9.70 -1.42
C PRO A 120 -14.21 8.70 -1.06
N SER A 121 -14.59 7.82 -1.99
CA SER A 121 -15.43 6.65 -1.72
C SER A 121 -15.05 5.49 -2.63
N ILE A 122 -15.21 4.25 -2.16
CA ILE A 122 -15.02 3.06 -2.99
C ILE A 122 -16.34 2.75 -3.69
N LYS A 123 -16.42 3.10 -4.98
CA LYS A 123 -17.57 2.82 -5.87
C LYS A 123 -17.25 1.61 -6.72
N LYS A 124 -18.05 0.55 -6.57
CA LYS A 124 -17.86 -0.71 -7.28
C LYS A 124 -18.61 -0.71 -8.61
N ALA A 125 -18.09 -1.46 -9.57
CA ALA A 125 -18.68 -1.74 -10.87
C ALA A 125 -18.52 -3.23 -11.19
N ARG A 126 -19.37 -3.74 -12.09
CA ARG A 126 -19.36 -5.15 -12.53
C ARG A 126 -18.28 -5.40 -13.59
N ILE A 127 -17.02 -5.34 -13.19
CA ILE A 127 -15.86 -5.44 -14.08
C ILE A 127 -14.95 -6.62 -13.71
N GLY A 128 -14.80 -6.91 -12.41
CA GLY A 128 -13.88 -7.91 -11.88
C GLY A 128 -14.21 -9.34 -12.29
N TYR A 129 -13.27 -10.28 -12.08
CA TYR A 129 -13.51 -11.69 -12.39
C TYR A 129 -14.76 -12.24 -11.69
N ARG A 130 -14.93 -11.85 -10.42
CA ARG A 130 -16.10 -12.13 -9.59
C ARG A 130 -17.21 -11.07 -9.70
N GLY A 131 -17.18 -10.16 -10.67
CA GLY A 131 -18.14 -9.05 -10.75
C GLY A 131 -17.61 -7.78 -10.08
N ALA A 132 -17.67 -7.67 -8.76
CA ALA A 132 -17.28 -6.46 -8.03
C ALA A 132 -15.82 -6.05 -8.26
N TRP A 133 -15.61 -4.81 -8.69
CA TRP A 133 -14.31 -4.15 -8.85
C TRP A 133 -14.43 -2.64 -8.68
N ALA A 134 -13.40 -1.94 -8.21
CA ALA A 134 -13.39 -0.49 -8.11
C ALA A 134 -12.05 0.11 -8.55
N ALA A 135 -12.08 1.30 -9.15
CA ALA A 135 -10.89 2.01 -9.60
C ALA A 135 -10.30 2.86 -8.47
N PHE A 136 -9.12 2.48 -7.98
CA PHE A 136 -8.34 3.27 -7.04
C PHE A 136 -6.91 2.72 -6.92
N GLY A 137 -5.97 3.57 -6.51
CA GLY A 137 -4.68 3.11 -6.04
C GLY A 137 -3.86 2.28 -7.03
N ILE A 138 -3.12 1.30 -6.51
CA ILE A 138 -2.50 0.22 -7.30
C ILE A 138 -3.16 -1.10 -6.94
N GLU A 139 -3.62 -1.80 -7.98
CA GLU A 139 -4.09 -3.18 -7.91
C GLU A 139 -3.00 -4.16 -8.36
N PHE A 140 -2.85 -5.27 -7.63
CA PHE A 140 -1.94 -6.36 -7.99
C PHE A 140 -2.71 -7.51 -8.61
N ASN A 141 -2.39 -7.88 -9.85
CA ASN A 141 -3.16 -8.87 -10.61
C ASN A 141 -2.34 -10.12 -10.89
N PHE A 142 -2.78 -11.24 -10.32
CA PHE A 142 -2.27 -12.57 -10.58
C PHE A 142 -3.34 -13.62 -10.24
N PRO A 143 -3.41 -14.75 -10.96
CA PRO A 143 -2.84 -15.01 -12.29
C PRO A 143 -3.68 -14.41 -13.43
N VAL A 144 -4.78 -13.75 -13.08
CA VAL A 144 -5.70 -13.03 -13.97
C VAL A 144 -5.93 -11.59 -13.49
N SER A 145 -6.62 -10.78 -14.30
CA SER A 145 -6.93 -9.36 -14.09
C SER A 145 -8.33 -9.05 -14.62
N HIS A 146 -9.13 -8.27 -13.90
CA HIS A 146 -8.93 -7.98 -12.47
C HIS A 146 -9.09 -9.28 -11.66
N ASN A 147 -8.17 -9.57 -10.74
CA ASN A 147 -8.09 -10.87 -10.10
C ASN A 147 -9.28 -11.18 -9.15
N TRP A 148 -9.44 -12.45 -8.75
CA TRP A 148 -10.56 -12.87 -7.87
C TRP A 148 -10.56 -12.23 -6.48
N MET A 149 -9.41 -11.73 -6.03
CA MET A 149 -9.23 -11.14 -4.71
C MET A 149 -9.15 -9.61 -4.74
N SER A 150 -9.27 -8.95 -5.90
CA SER A 150 -9.16 -7.48 -6.01
C SER A 150 -10.03 -6.73 -4.98
N MET A 151 -11.25 -7.20 -4.73
CA MET A 151 -12.15 -6.59 -3.74
C MET A 151 -12.37 -7.45 -2.49
N SER A 152 -11.41 -8.29 -2.12
CA SER A 152 -11.52 -9.23 -0.98
C SER A 152 -10.29 -9.14 -0.06
N PRO A 153 -10.40 -9.55 1.21
CA PRO A 153 -9.25 -9.61 2.10
C PRO A 153 -8.15 -10.55 1.57
N VAL A 154 -6.90 -10.14 1.76
CA VAL A 154 -5.70 -10.93 1.44
C VAL A 154 -4.81 -11.06 2.67
N ASP A 155 -3.87 -12.00 2.63
CA ASP A 155 -2.86 -12.14 3.68
C ASP A 155 -1.89 -10.96 3.64
N PHE A 156 -1.40 -10.54 4.80
CA PHE A 156 -0.42 -9.47 4.89
C PHE A 156 0.51 -9.61 6.09
N SER A 157 1.66 -8.94 6.00
CA SER A 157 2.60 -8.75 7.09
C SER A 157 3.35 -7.44 6.91
N TYR A 158 3.96 -6.91 7.97
CA TYR A 158 4.81 -5.72 7.86
C TYR A 158 5.97 -5.77 8.85
N ALA A 159 7.10 -5.19 8.48
CA ALA A 159 8.34 -5.28 9.25
C ALA A 159 9.24 -4.05 9.10
N LYS A 160 10.05 -3.81 10.14
CA LYS A 160 11.22 -2.92 10.06
C LYS A 160 12.45 -3.78 9.86
N HIS A 161 13.43 -3.24 9.14
CA HIS A 161 14.65 -3.96 8.76
C HIS A 161 15.89 -3.33 9.40
N ASP A 162 16.95 -4.12 9.55
CA ASP A 162 18.22 -3.69 10.16
C ASP A 162 18.94 -2.60 9.35
N ASP A 163 18.70 -2.53 8.03
CA ASP A 163 19.21 -1.48 7.15
C ASP A 163 18.48 -0.13 7.30
N GLY A 164 17.47 -0.06 8.18
CA GLY A 164 16.66 1.11 8.45
C GLY A 164 15.50 1.31 7.46
N SER A 165 15.28 0.38 6.53
CA SER A 165 14.07 0.34 5.71
C SER A 165 12.90 -0.31 6.47
N ALA A 166 11.70 -0.20 5.90
CA ALA A 166 10.54 -0.96 6.36
C ALA A 166 9.74 -1.44 5.16
N SER A 167 8.98 -2.52 5.34
CA SER A 167 8.17 -3.09 4.28
C SER A 167 6.79 -3.56 4.72
N VAL A 168 5.90 -3.63 3.75
CA VAL A 168 4.57 -4.26 3.84
C VAL A 168 4.52 -5.33 2.77
N THR A 169 4.19 -6.56 3.14
CA THR A 169 3.93 -7.65 2.20
C THR A 169 2.44 -7.94 2.19
N VAL A 170 1.86 -8.07 1.01
CA VAL A 170 0.49 -8.58 0.78
C VAL A 170 0.56 -9.76 -0.17
N GLY A 171 -0.36 -10.71 -0.06
CA GLY A 171 -0.36 -11.87 -0.93
C GLY A 171 -1.57 -12.77 -0.74
N ASN A 172 -1.74 -13.71 -1.66
CA ASN A 172 -2.81 -14.70 -1.56
C ASN A 172 -2.45 -15.95 -2.38
N ILE A 173 -2.98 -17.09 -1.94
CA ILE A 173 -3.04 -18.31 -2.74
C ILE A 173 -4.42 -18.35 -3.42
N ASP A 174 -4.46 -18.21 -4.74
CA ASP A 174 -5.73 -18.24 -5.47
C ASP A 174 -6.34 -19.65 -5.43
N ARG A 175 -7.67 -19.74 -5.29
CA ARG A 175 -8.35 -21.03 -5.15
C ARG A 175 -8.68 -21.71 -6.47
N VAL A 176 -8.55 -21.01 -7.60
CA VAL A 176 -8.89 -21.57 -8.92
C VAL A 176 -7.75 -22.45 -9.42
N TYR A 177 -6.52 -21.95 -9.33
CA TYR A 177 -5.31 -22.64 -9.78
C TYR A 177 -4.39 -23.09 -8.64
N GLY A 178 -4.60 -22.61 -7.41
CA GLY A 178 -3.72 -22.92 -6.29
C GLY A 178 -2.36 -22.20 -6.35
N MET A 179 -2.20 -21.23 -7.25
CA MET A 179 -0.96 -20.47 -7.39
C MET A 179 -0.90 -19.34 -6.36
N GLU A 180 0.31 -18.97 -5.98
CA GLU A 180 0.58 -18.00 -4.93
C GLU A 180 1.24 -16.76 -5.52
N TRP A 181 0.82 -15.60 -5.02
CA TRP A 181 1.50 -14.35 -5.26
C TRP A 181 1.76 -13.62 -3.95
N SER A 182 2.87 -12.89 -3.90
CA SER A 182 3.14 -11.90 -2.86
C SER A 182 3.79 -10.67 -3.46
N VAL A 183 3.42 -9.50 -2.95
CA VAL A 183 4.05 -8.20 -3.25
C VAL A 183 4.59 -7.62 -1.96
N GLU A 184 5.90 -7.41 -1.92
CA GLU A 184 6.55 -6.64 -0.87
C GLU A 184 6.79 -5.20 -1.35
N LEU A 185 6.27 -4.25 -0.60
CA LEU A 185 6.42 -2.81 -0.80
C LEU A 185 7.39 -2.26 0.24
N ILE A 186 8.47 -1.61 -0.20
CA ILE A 186 9.58 -1.21 0.65
C ILE A 186 9.82 0.29 0.54
N LEU A 187 9.95 0.96 1.67
CA LEU A 187 10.49 2.32 1.74
C LEU A 187 11.85 2.31 2.43
N ARG A 188 12.77 3.08 1.85
CA ARG A 188 14.13 3.28 2.37
C ARG A 188 14.28 4.72 2.88
N ARG A 189 15.18 4.91 3.83
CA ARG A 189 15.56 6.25 4.28
C ARG A 189 16.22 7.01 3.13
N GLY A 190 15.88 8.28 2.97
CA GLY A 190 16.48 9.18 1.99
C GLY A 190 16.01 8.93 0.57
N SER A 191 14.89 8.21 0.38
CA SER A 191 14.44 7.76 -0.93
C SER A 191 13.03 8.25 -1.24
N THR A 192 12.85 8.76 -2.45
CA THR A 192 11.54 9.12 -3.03
C THR A 192 10.88 7.96 -3.78
N ILE A 193 11.37 6.73 -3.60
CA ILE A 193 10.94 5.54 -4.35
C ILE A 193 10.19 4.58 -3.42
N LEU A 194 9.00 4.16 -3.85
CA LEU A 194 8.33 2.96 -3.33
C LEU A 194 8.83 1.75 -4.14
N GLU A 195 9.72 0.96 -3.55
CA GLU A 195 10.24 -0.26 -4.17
C GLU A 195 9.18 -1.36 -4.08
N GLN A 196 8.96 -2.09 -5.18
CA GLN A 196 8.02 -3.22 -5.27
C GLN A 196 8.77 -4.49 -5.67
N ARG A 197 8.69 -5.52 -4.83
CA ARG A 197 9.20 -6.87 -5.13
C ARG A 197 8.04 -7.84 -5.26
N VAL A 198 8.03 -8.58 -6.37
CA VAL A 198 6.94 -9.52 -6.70
C VAL A 198 7.49 -10.93 -6.69
N ARG A 199 6.80 -11.84 -6.00
CA ARG A 199 7.04 -13.28 -6.07
C ARG A 199 5.77 -13.96 -6.57
N LEU A 200 5.92 -14.78 -7.61
CA LEU A 200 4.86 -15.59 -8.19
C LEU A 200 5.30 -17.05 -8.10
N SER A 201 4.41 -17.93 -7.63
CA SER A 201 4.73 -19.35 -7.44
C SER A 201 3.60 -20.23 -7.93
N ASN A 202 3.92 -21.15 -8.83
CA ASN A 202 3.06 -22.28 -9.12
C ASN A 202 3.36 -23.39 -8.10
N ARG A 203 2.37 -23.71 -7.26
CA ARG A 203 2.49 -24.70 -6.18
C ARG A 203 2.05 -26.11 -6.60
N SER A 204 1.65 -26.27 -7.86
CA SER A 204 1.24 -27.55 -8.44
C SER A 204 2.35 -28.22 -9.24
N ASP A 205 2.16 -29.49 -9.57
CA ASP A 205 3.02 -30.31 -10.42
C ASP A 205 2.76 -30.12 -11.92
N VAL A 206 1.69 -29.40 -12.29
CA VAL A 206 1.31 -29.10 -13.67
C VAL A 206 1.60 -27.66 -14.05
N ARG A 207 1.91 -27.42 -15.32
CA ARG A 207 2.12 -26.06 -15.83
C ARG A 207 0.81 -25.27 -15.80
N GLN A 208 0.86 -24.05 -15.29
CA GLN A 208 -0.26 -23.12 -15.27
C GLN A 208 0.01 -21.90 -16.16
N ARG A 209 -1.06 -21.34 -16.73
CA ARG A 209 -0.99 -20.06 -17.44
C ARG A 209 -1.19 -18.93 -16.44
N PHE A 210 -0.42 -17.86 -16.59
CA PHE A 210 -0.58 -16.67 -15.78
C PHE A 210 -0.24 -15.43 -16.58
N TYR A 211 -0.66 -14.30 -16.05
CA TYR A 211 -0.08 -13.01 -16.36
C TYR A 211 -0.02 -12.16 -15.08
N TRP A 212 0.80 -11.11 -15.11
CA TRP A 212 1.01 -10.19 -13.99
C TRP A 212 0.80 -8.74 -14.43
N TRP A 213 0.07 -7.96 -13.62
CA TRP A 213 0.03 -6.51 -13.73
C TRP A 213 0.06 -5.84 -12.36
N SER A 214 0.73 -4.69 -12.30
CA SER A 214 0.52 -3.69 -11.26
C SER A 214 -0.24 -2.53 -11.91
N ASN A 215 -1.55 -2.51 -11.71
CA ASN A 215 -2.47 -1.60 -12.39
C ASN A 215 -2.66 -0.35 -11.52
N ALA A 216 -2.02 0.76 -11.90
CA ALA A 216 -2.06 2.03 -11.16
C ALA A 216 -3.11 2.97 -11.74
N ALA A 217 -4.12 3.30 -10.94
CA ALA A 217 -5.07 4.36 -11.25
C ALA A 217 -4.47 5.72 -10.88
N VAL A 218 -4.42 6.65 -11.83
CA VAL A 218 -3.96 8.04 -11.62
C VAL A 218 -5.04 9.00 -12.10
N ARG A 219 -5.10 10.19 -11.50
CA ARG A 219 -6.01 11.23 -11.97
C ARG A 219 -5.49 11.76 -13.31
N ALA A 220 -6.31 11.67 -14.35
CA ALA A 220 -6.12 12.37 -15.61
C ALA A 220 -6.98 13.65 -15.63
N TRP A 221 -6.53 14.65 -16.37
CA TRP A 221 -7.28 15.84 -16.71
C TRP A 221 -7.11 16.11 -18.21
N ASP A 222 -8.13 16.72 -18.81
CA ASP A 222 -8.07 17.25 -20.18
C ASP A 222 -7.40 18.62 -20.20
#